data_AF-A0A2C9KVM5-F1
#
_entry.id   AF-A0A2C9KVM5-F1
#
_cell.length_a   1.000
_cell.length_b   1.000
_cell.length_c   1.000
_cell.angle_alpha   90.00
_cell.angle_beta   90.00
_cell.angle_gamma   90.00
#
_symmetry.space_group_name_H-M   'P 1'
#
loop_
_entity.id
_entity.type
_entity.pdbx_description
1 polymer ?
#
loop_
_entity_poly.entity_id
_entity_poly.type
_entity_poly.pdbx_seq_one_letter_code
_entity_poly.pdbx_strand_id
1 'polypeptide(L)'
;MEKFAIKMLKTVKPMISDLNTFLHKAVPDTRLTVRKYLDAKFEYLSYCLKVKEMDDEEYSYAALQEPLYRVETGNYEYRLILRCRQEARSRFAKMRSDVLVKMELLDQKHVQDIVFQLQKFVTAMAKYHTDCHDVMKGAVVFPIEVDLSRGTFTYESANNFNDGGDDEEEEDDDEEMIGQHHPGAQGGVLTGDLLGD
;
A
#
# COMPACT_ATOMS: atom_id res chain seq x y z
N MET A 1 23.86 27.01 -5.27
CA MET A 1 23.11 25.73 -5.29
C MET A 1 22.61 25.33 -3.90
N GLU A 2 23.48 25.10 -2.91
CA GLU A 2 23.10 24.63 -1.56
C GLU A 2 22.02 25.46 -0.85
N LYS A 3 22.10 26.81 -0.93
CA LYS A 3 21.09 27.71 -0.33
C LYS A 3 19.66 27.46 -0.87
N PHE A 4 19.52 27.09 -2.14
CA PHE A 4 18.22 26.77 -2.75
C PHE A 4 17.70 25.42 -2.26
N ALA A 5 18.58 24.44 -2.08
CA ALA A 5 18.22 23.13 -1.53
C ALA A 5 17.72 23.25 -0.08
N ILE A 6 18.40 24.04 0.75
CA ILE A 6 17.96 24.32 2.14
C ILE A 6 16.58 24.98 2.15
N LYS A 7 16.31 25.91 1.21
CA LYS A 7 15.01 26.59 1.10
C LYS A 7 13.91 25.60 0.71
N MET A 8 14.16 24.74 -0.27
CA MET A 8 13.23 23.68 -0.68
C MET A 8 12.92 22.73 0.49
N LEU A 9 13.94 22.25 1.21
CA LEU A 9 13.78 21.37 2.37
C LEU A 9 12.91 21.99 3.46
N LYS A 10 13.07 23.30 3.73
CA LYS A 10 12.21 24.03 4.68
C LYS A 10 10.75 24.07 4.23
N THR A 11 10.48 24.09 2.92
CA THR A 11 9.12 24.05 2.36
C THR A 11 8.50 22.66 2.41
N VAL A 12 9.31 21.60 2.22
CA VAL A 12 8.85 20.20 2.19
C VAL A 12 8.70 19.60 3.59
N LYS A 13 9.50 20.02 4.57
CA LYS A 13 9.48 19.47 5.93
C LYS A 13 8.10 19.48 6.62
N PRO A 14 7.29 20.55 6.55
CA PRO A 14 5.93 20.55 7.11
C PRO A 14 5.03 19.50 6.46
N MET A 15 5.21 19.21 5.17
CA MET A 15 4.40 18.25 4.44
C MET A 15 4.53 16.84 5.03
N ILE A 16 5.75 16.45 5.39
CA ILE A 16 6.03 15.16 6.02
C ILE A 16 5.33 15.09 7.38
N SER A 17 5.35 16.17 8.16
CA SER A 17 4.65 16.23 9.45
C SER A 17 3.13 16.06 9.31
N ASP A 18 2.53 16.65 8.27
CA ASP A 18 1.10 16.55 8.00
C ASP A 18 0.72 15.12 7.59
N LEU A 19 1.49 14.50 6.68
CA LEU A 19 1.30 13.08 6.30
C LEU A 19 1.48 12.14 7.48
N ASN A 20 2.48 12.40 8.32
CA ASN A 20 2.73 11.63 9.54
C ASN A 20 1.53 11.72 10.51
N THR A 21 0.93 12.90 10.62
CA THR A 21 -0.28 13.12 11.43
C THR A 21 -1.48 12.37 10.86
N PHE A 22 -1.65 12.37 9.54
CA PHE A 22 -2.70 11.59 8.89
C PHE A 22 -2.55 10.09 9.18
N LEU A 23 -1.36 9.53 8.97
CA LEU A 23 -1.09 8.10 9.14
C LEU A 23 -1.16 7.62 10.59
N HIS A 24 -0.66 8.40 11.54
CA HIS A 24 -0.56 7.96 12.94
C HIS A 24 -1.65 8.49 13.87
N LYS A 25 -2.48 9.45 13.42
CA LYS A 25 -3.60 9.95 14.24
C LYS A 25 -4.94 9.77 13.55
N ALA A 26 -5.11 10.27 12.32
CA ALA A 26 -6.40 10.25 11.65
C ALA A 26 -6.84 8.82 11.27
N VAL A 27 -5.97 8.04 10.62
CA VAL A 27 -6.29 6.66 10.23
C VAL A 27 -6.57 5.76 11.45
N PRO A 28 -5.77 5.77 12.54
CA PRO A 28 -6.05 4.97 13.72
C PRO A 28 -7.36 5.34 14.44
N ASP A 29 -7.75 6.62 14.48
CA ASP A 29 -9.04 7.03 15.07
C ASP A 29 -10.23 6.45 14.29
N THR A 30 -10.19 6.53 12.96
CA THR A 30 -11.23 5.93 12.12
C THR A 30 -11.24 4.41 12.28
N ARG A 31 -10.07 3.76 12.33
CA ARG A 31 -9.97 2.31 12.61
C ARG A 31 -10.59 1.93 13.96
N LEU A 32 -10.40 2.74 15.00
CA LEU A 32 -11.02 2.50 16.31
C LEU A 32 -12.56 2.55 16.21
N THR A 33 -13.09 3.47 15.43
CA THR A 33 -14.54 3.58 15.20
C THR A 33 -15.06 2.37 14.41
N VAL A 34 -14.33 1.92 13.38
CA VAL A 34 -14.66 0.71 12.62
C VAL A 34 -14.67 -0.51 13.53
N ARG A 35 -13.71 -0.66 14.44
CA ARG A 35 -13.69 -1.77 15.42
C ARG A 35 -14.96 -1.77 16.29
N LYS A 36 -15.32 -0.64 16.89
CA LYS A 36 -16.55 -0.51 17.69
C LYS A 36 -17.81 -0.87 16.90
N TYR A 37 -17.85 -0.52 15.62
CA TYR A 37 -18.95 -0.92 14.73
C TYR A 37 -18.97 -2.42 14.48
N LEU A 38 -17.82 -3.05 14.26
CA LEU A 38 -17.73 -4.49 14.08
C LEU A 38 -18.19 -5.24 15.32
N ASP A 39 -17.83 -4.76 16.52
CA ASP A 39 -18.30 -5.33 17.79
C ASP A 39 -19.83 -5.22 17.91
N ALA A 40 -20.40 -4.04 17.63
CA ALA A 40 -21.85 -3.84 17.65
C ALA A 40 -22.59 -4.67 16.59
N LYS A 41 -21.99 -4.86 15.40
CA LYS A 41 -22.51 -5.73 14.34
C LYS A 41 -22.49 -7.19 14.78
N PHE A 42 -21.38 -7.65 15.34
CA PHE A 42 -21.24 -9.02 15.85
C PHE A 42 -22.29 -9.31 16.93
N GLU A 43 -22.43 -8.42 17.91
CA GLU A 43 -23.45 -8.52 18.95
C GLU A 43 -24.88 -8.58 18.37
N TYR A 44 -25.22 -7.71 17.42
CA TYR A 44 -26.56 -7.75 16.81
C TYR A 44 -26.81 -9.05 16.03
N LEU A 45 -25.81 -9.51 15.27
CA LEU A 45 -25.92 -10.74 14.48
C LEU A 45 -25.99 -11.99 15.36
N SER A 46 -25.29 -12.03 16.50
CA SER A 46 -25.38 -13.15 17.44
C SER A 46 -26.78 -13.28 18.02
N TYR A 47 -27.45 -12.17 18.36
CA TYR A 47 -28.85 -12.20 18.76
C TYR A 47 -29.79 -12.63 17.63
N CYS A 48 -29.52 -12.22 16.39
CA CYS A 48 -30.33 -12.68 15.25
C CYS A 48 -30.20 -14.19 15.04
N LEU A 49 -28.98 -14.73 15.17
CA LEU A 49 -28.74 -16.17 15.09
C LEU A 49 -29.45 -16.90 16.22
N LYS A 50 -29.35 -16.42 17.46
CA LYS A 50 -30.01 -17.03 18.62
C LYS A 50 -31.53 -17.06 18.48
N VAL A 51 -32.16 -15.99 17.99
CA VAL A 51 -33.61 -15.98 17.70
C VAL A 51 -33.95 -17.04 16.66
N LYS A 52 -33.16 -17.13 15.58
CA LYS A 52 -33.39 -18.13 14.53
C LYS A 52 -33.26 -19.55 15.07
N GLU A 53 -32.25 -19.84 15.87
CA GLU A 53 -32.09 -21.15 16.52
C GLU A 53 -33.32 -21.52 17.38
N MET A 54 -33.87 -20.54 18.12
CA MET A 54 -35.07 -20.76 18.95
C MET A 54 -36.34 -20.95 18.14
N ASP A 55 -36.47 -20.25 17.00
CA ASP A 55 -37.58 -20.42 16.05
C ASP A 55 -37.50 -21.80 15.35
N ASP A 56 -36.30 -22.22 14.95
CA ASP A 56 -36.04 -23.52 14.31
C ASP A 56 -36.33 -24.69 15.28
N GLU A 57 -35.98 -24.55 16.58
CA GLU A 57 -36.35 -25.49 17.63
C GLU A 57 -37.88 -25.59 17.77
N GLU A 58 -38.57 -24.45 17.85
CA GLU A 58 -40.03 -24.42 18.00
C GLU A 58 -40.75 -25.07 16.81
N TYR A 59 -40.26 -24.81 15.59
CA TYR A 59 -40.75 -25.47 14.38
C TYR A 59 -40.56 -26.99 14.43
N SER A 60 -39.41 -27.45 14.92
CA SER A 60 -39.09 -28.88 15.02
C SER A 60 -40.02 -29.61 16.00
N TYR A 61 -40.26 -29.04 17.19
CA TYR A 61 -41.20 -29.60 18.17
C TYR A 61 -42.65 -29.58 17.65
N ALA A 62 -43.05 -28.51 16.97
CA ALA A 62 -44.36 -28.42 16.34
C ALA A 62 -44.57 -29.50 15.27
N ALA A 63 -43.54 -29.83 14.49
CA ALA A 63 -43.58 -30.90 13.49
C ALA A 63 -43.72 -32.30 14.12
N LEU A 64 -43.14 -32.51 15.30
CA LEU A 64 -43.25 -33.76 16.08
C LEU A 64 -44.56 -33.85 16.90
N GLN A 65 -45.36 -32.78 16.93
CA GLN A 65 -46.53 -32.64 17.81
C GLN A 65 -46.18 -32.79 19.30
N GLU A 66 -44.96 -32.43 19.68
CA GLU A 66 -44.48 -32.49 21.06
C GLU A 66 -44.54 -31.10 21.72
N PRO A 67 -44.92 -31.01 23.00
CA PRO A 67 -44.91 -29.75 23.72
C PRO A 67 -43.49 -29.29 24.05
N LEU A 68 -43.21 -27.99 23.86
CA LEU A 68 -41.92 -27.39 24.17
C LEU A 68 -41.91 -26.83 25.61
N TYR A 69 -41.10 -27.43 26.49
CA TYR A 69 -41.04 -27.10 27.91
C TYR A 69 -40.74 -25.60 28.22
N ARG A 70 -39.89 -24.95 27.41
CA ARG A 70 -39.61 -23.51 27.60
C ARG A 70 -40.88 -22.66 27.41
N VAL A 71 -41.81 -23.09 26.57
CA VAL A 71 -43.07 -22.38 26.30
C VAL A 71 -44.06 -22.58 27.44
N GLU A 72 -44.10 -23.77 28.03
CA GLU A 72 -44.94 -24.09 29.19
C GLU A 72 -44.60 -23.22 30.41
N THR A 73 -43.32 -22.89 30.58
CA THR A 73 -42.83 -21.99 31.64
C THR A 73 -42.92 -20.50 31.27
N GLY A 74 -43.61 -20.18 30.17
CA GLY A 74 -43.89 -18.82 29.75
C GLY A 74 -42.82 -18.17 28.88
N ASN A 75 -41.91 -18.93 28.26
CA ASN A 75 -40.97 -18.50 27.21
C ASN A 75 -40.18 -17.21 27.51
N TYR A 76 -39.71 -17.05 28.76
CA TYR A 76 -39.03 -15.84 29.21
C TYR A 76 -37.74 -15.57 28.44
N GLU A 77 -36.93 -16.61 28.19
CA GLU A 77 -35.66 -16.50 27.48
C GLU A 77 -35.85 -15.89 26.09
N TYR A 78 -36.82 -16.39 25.31
CA TYR A 78 -37.12 -15.86 23.98
C TYR A 78 -37.48 -14.37 24.03
N ARG A 79 -38.34 -13.98 24.97
CA ARG A 79 -38.71 -12.56 25.16
C ARG A 79 -37.52 -11.69 25.53
N LEU A 80 -36.62 -12.19 26.37
CA LEU A 80 -35.41 -11.48 26.76
C LEU A 80 -34.50 -11.28 25.54
N ILE A 81 -34.23 -12.35 24.78
CA ILE A 81 -33.42 -12.30 23.57
C ILE A 81 -34.01 -11.34 22.53
N LEU A 82 -35.33 -11.32 22.33
CA LEU A 82 -35.98 -10.36 21.44
C LEU A 82 -35.74 -8.90 21.87
N ARG A 83 -35.79 -8.60 23.17
CA ARG A 83 -35.47 -7.26 23.69
C ARG A 83 -34.00 -6.90 23.44
N CYS A 84 -33.08 -7.79 23.81
CA CYS A 84 -31.65 -7.59 23.57
C CYS A 84 -31.32 -7.39 22.09
N ARG A 85 -31.97 -8.15 21.19
CA ARG A 85 -31.85 -7.99 19.74
C ARG A 85 -32.27 -6.59 19.29
N GLN A 86 -33.38 -6.06 19.81
CA GLN A 86 -33.88 -4.73 19.43
C GLN A 86 -32.96 -3.61 19.92
N GLU A 87 -32.42 -3.73 21.13
CA GLU A 87 -31.42 -2.80 21.66
C GLU A 87 -30.13 -2.85 20.83
N ALA A 88 -29.62 -4.05 20.54
CA ALA A 88 -28.43 -4.26 19.73
C ALA A 88 -28.63 -3.74 18.29
N ARG A 89 -29.82 -3.94 17.70
CA ARG A 89 -30.18 -3.37 16.37
C ARG A 89 -30.03 -1.86 16.35
N SER A 90 -30.51 -1.19 17.41
CA SER A 90 -30.46 0.26 17.53
C SER A 90 -29.02 0.75 17.67
N ARG A 91 -28.21 0.08 18.49
CA ARG A 91 -26.76 0.36 18.62
C ARG A 91 -26.02 0.14 17.30
N PHE A 92 -26.26 -0.97 16.62
CA PHE A 92 -25.68 -1.29 15.32
C PHE A 92 -26.04 -0.25 14.25
N ALA A 93 -27.32 0.14 14.15
CA ALA A 93 -27.76 1.14 13.17
C ALA A 93 -27.09 2.49 13.39
N LYS A 94 -26.97 2.92 14.66
CA LYS A 94 -26.25 4.15 15.03
C LYS A 94 -24.78 4.07 14.62
N MET A 95 -24.07 3.02 15.04
CA MET A 95 -22.65 2.83 14.72
C MET A 95 -22.39 2.73 13.21
N ARG A 96 -23.31 2.13 12.46
CA ARG A 96 -23.24 2.08 10.99
C ARG A 96 -23.25 3.47 10.39
N SER A 97 -24.15 4.34 10.84
CA SER A 97 -24.21 5.74 10.41
C SER A 97 -22.93 6.49 10.78
N ASP A 98 -22.45 6.33 12.01
CA ASP A 98 -21.25 7.01 12.52
C ASP A 98 -19.99 6.62 11.72
N VAL A 99 -19.83 5.33 11.39
CA VAL A 99 -18.71 4.85 10.57
C VAL A 99 -18.79 5.37 9.14
N LEU A 100 -19.96 5.38 8.52
CA LEU A 100 -20.12 5.90 7.15
C LEU A 100 -19.67 7.35 7.06
N VAL A 101 -20.16 8.20 7.97
CA VAL A 101 -19.78 9.62 8.02
C VAL A 101 -18.29 9.79 8.30
N LYS A 102 -17.71 9.05 9.26
CA LYS A 102 -16.28 9.13 9.55
C LYS A 102 -15.39 8.69 8.39
N MET A 103 -15.79 7.64 7.66
CA MET A 103 -15.05 7.17 6.49
C MET A 103 -15.07 8.22 5.37
N GLU A 104 -16.22 8.84 5.13
CA GLU A 104 -16.36 9.92 4.15
C GLU A 104 -15.51 11.14 4.52
N LEU A 105 -15.54 11.58 5.78
CA LEU A 105 -14.70 12.69 6.25
C LEU A 105 -13.21 12.39 6.15
N LEU A 106 -12.80 11.14 6.45
CA LEU A 106 -11.40 10.73 6.32
C LEU A 106 -10.97 10.77 4.84
N ASP A 107 -11.81 10.30 3.93
CA ASP A 107 -11.53 10.27 2.50
C ASP A 107 -11.46 11.68 1.89
N GLN A 108 -12.42 12.55 2.23
CA GLN A 108 -12.39 13.96 1.83
C GLN A 108 -11.11 14.66 2.30
N LYS A 109 -10.73 14.45 3.56
CA LYS A 109 -9.49 14.99 4.12
C LYS A 109 -8.26 14.44 3.40
N HIS A 110 -8.21 13.12 3.18
CA HIS A 110 -7.11 12.45 2.50
C HIS A 110 -6.87 13.03 1.11
N VAL A 111 -7.93 13.15 0.30
CA VAL A 111 -7.84 13.70 -1.06
C VAL A 111 -7.38 15.15 -1.03
N GLN A 112 -7.97 15.99 -0.18
CA GLN A 112 -7.61 17.40 -0.07
C GLN A 112 -6.15 17.59 0.36
N ASP A 113 -5.73 16.91 1.43
CA ASP A 113 -4.39 17.02 1.97
C ASP A 113 -3.36 16.53 0.94
N ILE A 114 -3.55 15.35 0.33
CA ILE A 114 -2.58 14.82 -0.64
C ILE A 114 -2.42 15.71 -1.86
N VAL A 115 -3.52 16.20 -2.43
CA VAL A 115 -3.46 17.07 -3.62
C VAL A 115 -2.70 18.35 -3.29
N PHE A 116 -3.01 18.99 -2.15
CA PHE A 116 -2.33 20.20 -1.71
C PHE A 116 -0.83 19.96 -1.46
N GLN A 117 -0.50 18.87 -0.78
CA GLN A 117 0.87 18.48 -0.51
C GLN A 117 1.63 18.22 -1.83
N LEU A 118 1.12 17.39 -2.73
CA LEU A 118 1.77 17.10 -4.02
C LEU A 118 1.98 18.36 -4.86
N GLN A 119 0.98 19.24 -4.95
CA GLN A 119 1.11 20.51 -5.69
C GLN A 119 2.23 21.37 -5.09
N LYS A 120 2.30 21.47 -3.76
CA LYS A 120 3.36 22.21 -3.06
C LYS A 120 4.74 21.62 -3.29
N PHE A 121 4.86 20.29 -3.29
CA PHE A 121 6.12 19.61 -3.58
C PHE A 121 6.60 19.85 -5.01
N VAL A 122 5.73 19.63 -6.01
CA VAL A 122 6.06 19.86 -7.43
C VAL A 122 6.44 21.32 -7.67
N THR A 123 5.70 22.26 -7.08
CA THR A 123 6.01 23.70 -7.19
C THR A 123 7.36 24.04 -6.57
N ALA A 124 7.68 23.47 -5.39
CA ALA A 124 8.96 23.69 -4.73
C ALA A 124 10.13 23.08 -5.53
N MET A 125 9.94 21.89 -6.10
CA MET A 125 10.90 21.22 -6.99
C MET A 125 11.15 22.02 -8.27
N ALA A 126 10.08 22.43 -8.96
CA ALA A 126 10.18 23.23 -10.18
C ALA A 126 10.93 24.54 -9.92
N LYS A 127 10.62 25.21 -8.81
CA LYS A 127 11.32 26.42 -8.38
C LYS A 127 12.79 26.15 -8.08
N TYR A 128 13.11 25.08 -7.34
CA TYR A 128 14.49 24.71 -7.05
C TYR A 128 15.30 24.46 -8.32
N HIS A 129 14.77 23.68 -9.27
CA HIS A 129 15.44 23.41 -10.54
C HIS A 129 15.60 24.66 -11.41
N THR A 130 14.60 25.54 -11.44
CA THR A 130 14.68 26.83 -12.16
C THR A 130 15.76 27.73 -11.54
N ASP A 131 15.76 27.89 -10.21
CA ASP A 131 16.75 28.69 -9.48
C ASP A 131 18.19 28.13 -9.70
N CYS A 132 18.34 26.81 -9.74
CA CYS A 132 19.60 26.14 -10.06
C CYS A 132 20.05 26.37 -11.51
N HIS A 133 19.13 26.20 -12.46
CA HIS A 133 19.39 26.41 -13.89
C HIS A 133 19.81 27.84 -14.16
N ASP A 134 19.17 28.84 -13.57
CA ASP A 134 19.50 30.25 -13.77
C ASP A 134 20.91 30.59 -13.27
N VAL A 135 21.32 30.01 -12.13
CA VAL A 135 22.69 30.14 -11.63
C VAL A 135 23.70 29.42 -12.53
N MET A 136 23.37 28.23 -13.04
CA MET A 136 24.23 27.51 -13.98
C MET A 136 24.37 28.22 -15.33
N LYS A 137 23.31 28.85 -15.83
CA LYS A 137 23.31 29.60 -17.09
C LYS A 137 24.24 30.82 -17.01
N GLY A 138 24.36 31.44 -15.83
CA GLY A 138 25.30 32.53 -15.58
C GLY A 138 26.74 32.08 -15.34
N ALA A 139 26.97 30.79 -15.10
CA ALA A 139 28.32 30.25 -15.02
C ALA A 139 28.86 30.11 -16.45
N VAL A 140 29.81 30.98 -16.82
CA VAL A 140 30.61 30.81 -18.02
C VAL A 140 31.54 29.61 -17.77
N VAL A 141 31.03 28.41 -17.96
CA VAL A 141 31.86 27.23 -18.17
C VAL A 141 32.39 27.36 -19.60
N PHE A 142 33.34 28.27 -19.80
CA PHE A 142 34.10 28.34 -21.06
C PHE A 142 34.89 27.02 -21.21
N PRO A 143 35.21 26.58 -22.44
CA PRO A 143 35.69 25.24 -22.71
C PRO A 143 36.93 24.99 -21.85
N ILE A 144 36.97 23.81 -21.24
CA ILE A 144 38.22 23.28 -20.72
C ILE A 144 39.12 23.14 -21.95
N GLU A 145 39.98 24.13 -22.20
CA GLU A 145 41.07 23.97 -23.14
C GLU A 145 41.97 22.91 -22.56
N VAL A 146 41.76 21.67 -23.00
CA VAL A 146 42.73 20.61 -22.82
C VAL A 146 43.92 21.04 -23.66
N ASP A 147 44.97 21.56 -23.04
CA ASP A 147 46.24 21.77 -23.72
C ASP A 147 46.82 20.39 -24.04
N LEU A 148 46.48 19.87 -25.23
CA LEU A 148 47.18 18.76 -25.83
C LEU A 148 48.57 19.26 -26.23
N SER A 149 49.42 19.44 -25.22
CA SER A 149 50.86 19.59 -25.44
C SER A 149 51.31 18.43 -26.33
N ARG A 150 52.20 18.73 -27.28
CA ARG A 150 52.50 17.97 -28.52
C ARG A 150 52.95 16.50 -28.34
N GLY A 151 52.86 15.92 -27.13
CA GLY A 151 53.11 14.51 -26.81
C GLY A 151 51.85 13.63 -26.69
N THR A 152 50.62 14.15 -26.64
CA THR A 152 49.42 13.30 -26.46
C THR A 152 49.10 12.42 -27.67
N PHE A 153 49.69 12.69 -28.83
CA PHE A 153 49.59 11.87 -30.04
C PHE A 153 50.94 11.30 -30.51
N THR A 154 51.85 10.96 -29.59
CA THR A 154 52.88 9.97 -29.93
C THR A 154 52.20 8.59 -30.02
N TYR A 155 51.47 8.37 -31.10
CA TYR A 155 51.31 7.04 -31.64
C TYR A 155 52.73 6.61 -32.01
N GLU A 156 53.35 5.77 -31.18
CA GLU A 156 54.63 5.13 -31.49
C GLU A 156 54.45 4.27 -32.74
N SER A 157 54.52 4.91 -33.91
CA SER A 157 54.91 4.27 -35.15
C SER A 157 56.42 4.01 -35.08
N ALA A 158 56.78 3.02 -34.26
CA ALA A 158 58.12 2.45 -34.20
C ALA A 158 58.02 0.95 -33.89
N ASN A 159 57.37 0.23 -34.81
CA ASN A 159 57.93 -0.97 -35.43
C ASN A 159 58.92 -1.78 -34.59
N ASN A 160 58.43 -2.68 -33.73
CA ASN A 160 59.19 -3.87 -33.33
C ASN A 160 58.28 -5.02 -32.88
N PHE A 161 57.54 -5.60 -33.84
CA PHE A 161 57.00 -6.96 -33.67
C PHE A 161 58.19 -7.93 -33.70
N ASN A 162 58.65 -8.35 -32.52
CA ASN A 162 59.46 -9.55 -32.35
C ASN A 162 58.88 -10.30 -31.16
N ASP A 163 57.75 -10.97 -31.41
CA ASP A 163 57.14 -11.93 -30.49
C ASP A 163 57.91 -13.24 -30.60
N GLY A 164 58.61 -13.59 -29.53
CA GLY A 164 59.54 -14.71 -29.49
C GLY A 164 59.77 -15.15 -28.06
N GLY A 165 58.79 -15.88 -27.51
CA GLY A 165 58.96 -17.01 -26.60
C GLY A 165 59.09 -16.70 -25.11
N ASP A 166 58.11 -17.26 -24.37
CA ASP A 166 58.17 -17.90 -23.04
C ASP A 166 58.72 -17.07 -21.86
N ASP A 167 58.20 -17.13 -20.64
CA ASP A 167 57.20 -17.97 -19.97
C ASP A 167 56.97 -17.31 -18.59
N GLU A 168 56.05 -17.90 -17.82
CA GLU A 168 55.83 -17.78 -16.36
C GLU A 168 54.86 -16.67 -15.93
N GLU A 169 53.57 -16.95 -15.70
CA GLU A 169 52.90 -17.81 -14.67
C GLU A 169 52.13 -16.85 -13.72
N GLU A 170 50.79 -16.86 -13.78
CA GLU A 170 49.86 -17.29 -12.70
C GLU A 170 49.54 -16.15 -11.71
N GLU A 171 48.33 -15.85 -11.22
CA GLU A 171 47.03 -16.53 -11.15
C GLU A 171 45.96 -15.48 -10.73
N ASP A 172 44.69 -15.76 -11.08
CA ASP A 172 43.41 -15.42 -10.41
C ASP A 172 42.98 -13.93 -10.25
N ASP A 173 41.73 -13.52 -10.46
CA ASP A 173 40.41 -14.18 -10.40
C ASP A 173 39.36 -13.29 -11.13
N ASP A 174 38.15 -13.82 -11.33
CA ASP A 174 36.87 -13.15 -11.68
C ASP A 174 36.47 -13.01 -13.18
N GLU A 175 35.66 -13.95 -13.70
CA GLU A 175 34.19 -13.80 -13.84
C GLU A 175 33.55 -14.78 -14.86
N GLU A 176 32.39 -15.31 -14.46
CA GLU A 176 31.24 -15.77 -15.26
C GLU A 176 31.39 -16.73 -16.46
N MET A 177 30.78 -17.91 -16.30
CA MET A 177 30.25 -18.69 -17.44
C MET A 177 28.75 -18.88 -17.30
N ILE A 178 28.00 -18.07 -18.05
CA ILE A 178 26.64 -18.36 -18.48
C ILE A 178 26.69 -19.41 -19.60
N GLY A 179 25.91 -20.47 -19.44
CA GLY A 179 25.23 -21.09 -20.58
C GLY A 179 25.32 -22.62 -20.68
N GLN A 180 24.16 -23.27 -20.52
CA GLN A 180 23.49 -24.14 -21.53
C GLN A 180 22.31 -24.86 -20.83
N HIS A 181 21.05 -24.59 -21.16
CA HIS A 181 20.26 -25.18 -22.27
C HIS A 181 20.34 -26.72 -22.32
N HIS A 182 19.33 -27.45 -21.80
CA HIS A 182 18.11 -27.99 -22.45
C HIS A 182 18.23 -29.55 -22.57
N PRO A 183 17.21 -30.36 -22.96
CA PRO A 183 15.79 -30.10 -23.26
C PRO A 183 14.76 -31.18 -22.80
N GLY A 184 13.47 -30.87 -23.04
CA GLY A 184 12.40 -31.82 -23.42
C GLY A 184 11.44 -32.27 -22.30
N ALA A 185 10.12 -32.46 -22.49
CA ALA A 185 9.19 -32.25 -23.61
C ALA A 185 7.75 -32.51 -23.08
N GLN A 186 6.73 -31.98 -23.80
CA GLN A 186 5.29 -32.30 -23.75
C GLN A 186 4.51 -31.86 -22.49
N GLY A 187 3.32 -31.28 -22.54
CA GLY A 187 2.35 -30.98 -23.61
C GLY A 187 1.01 -30.59 -22.95
N GLY A 188 0.11 -29.93 -23.69
CA GLY A 188 -1.31 -29.83 -23.33
C GLY A 188 -1.85 -28.42 -23.08
N VAL A 189 -2.35 -27.79 -24.13
CA VAL A 189 -3.24 -26.63 -24.09
C VAL A 189 -4.67 -27.14 -23.88
N LEU A 190 -5.37 -26.65 -22.85
CA LEU A 190 -6.82 -26.74 -22.74
C LEU A 190 -7.38 -25.39 -22.29
N THR A 191 -8.03 -24.73 -23.24
CA THR A 191 -9.00 -23.65 -23.04
C THR A 191 -10.34 -24.23 -22.57
N GLY A 192 -10.99 -23.60 -21.61
CA GLY A 192 -12.34 -23.97 -21.17
C GLY A 192 -12.94 -22.94 -20.21
N ASP A 193 -13.80 -22.07 -20.75
CA ASP A 193 -14.78 -21.26 -20.04
C ASP A 193 -15.77 -22.14 -19.26
N LEU A 194 -16.23 -21.68 -18.09
CA LEU A 194 -17.52 -22.09 -17.53
C LEU A 194 -18.10 -21.01 -16.60
N LEU A 195 -19.06 -20.27 -17.16
CA LEU A 195 -20.15 -19.53 -16.51
C LEU A 195 -21.43 -20.38 -16.59
N GLY A 196 -22.31 -20.29 -15.57
CA GLY A 196 -23.68 -20.84 -15.53
C GLY A 196 -23.72 -22.32 -15.09
N ASP A 197 -24.51 -22.77 -14.11
CA ASP A 197 -25.74 -22.27 -13.46
C ASP A 197 -25.62 -22.31 -11.92
#